data_AF-A0A1Y0GYJ5-F1
#
_entry.id   AF-A0A1Y0GYJ5-F1
#
_cell.length_a   1.000
_cell.length_b   1.000
_cell.length_c   1.000
_cell.angle_alpha   90.00
_cell.angle_beta   90.00
_cell.angle_gamma   90.00
#
_symmetry.space_group_name_H-M   'P 1'
#
loop_
_entity.id
_entity.type
_entity.pdbx_description
1 polymer ?
#
loop_
_entity_poly.entity_id
_entity_poly.type
_entity_poly.pdbx_seq_one_letter_code
_entity_poly.pdbx_strand_id
1 'polypeptide(L)'
;MRKFFWMFGALGILLLLFGCETPAIQRDESISQSETQGAEAVGIDLLELSSDTRSGIEQARKELPEFWKAWEGNEWGKGDYIVNVQFMDNDGKGEFLWMSVEARGEGEITGVLEGPPWLEIGHNVGDRLTVKESDVVDWMFLPEEGDFRGGYTLKALGTEPE
;
A
#
# COMPACT_ATOMS: atom_id res chain seq x y z
N MET A 1 34.16 40.24 -27.27
CA MET A 1 34.00 41.61 -27.78
C MET A 1 33.32 41.55 -29.14
N ARG A 2 32.29 42.40 -29.34
CA ARG A 2 31.70 42.87 -30.61
C ARG A 2 30.73 41.95 -31.36
N LYS A 3 29.46 42.36 -31.23
CA LYS A 3 28.29 42.13 -32.08
C LYS A 3 28.58 42.53 -33.53
N PHE A 4 27.98 41.87 -34.51
CA PHE A 4 27.56 42.53 -35.75
C PHE A 4 26.26 41.95 -36.29
N PHE A 5 25.36 42.88 -36.53
CA PHE A 5 23.98 42.81 -37.03
C PHE A 5 24.01 42.66 -38.56
N TRP A 6 23.00 42.05 -39.19
CA TRP A 6 22.20 42.70 -40.27
C TRP A 6 21.12 41.77 -40.86
N MET A 7 19.93 42.37 -41.00
CA MET A 7 18.75 41.95 -41.75
C MET A 7 19.02 41.78 -43.25
N PHE A 8 18.27 40.89 -43.92
CA PHE A 8 17.53 41.05 -45.18
C PHE A 8 16.55 39.85 -45.22
N GLY A 9 15.28 39.90 -45.62
CA GLY A 9 14.63 40.65 -46.68
C GLY A 9 13.79 39.64 -47.47
N ALA A 10 12.50 39.95 -47.64
CA ALA A 10 11.41 39.09 -48.12
C ALA A 10 11.63 38.29 -49.43
N LEU A 11 10.93 37.16 -49.59
CA LEU A 11 10.04 36.89 -50.73
C LEU A 11 9.22 35.61 -50.52
N GLY A 12 7.94 35.64 -50.91
CA GLY A 12 6.98 34.57 -50.69
C GLY A 12 7.07 33.40 -51.67
N ILE A 13 6.43 32.30 -51.29
CA ILE A 13 6.00 31.23 -52.19
C ILE A 13 4.57 30.81 -51.82
N LEU A 14 3.77 30.74 -52.88
CA LEU A 14 2.38 30.34 -53.01
C LEU A 14 2.30 28.83 -53.31
N LEU A 15 1.16 28.20 -52.97
CA LEU A 15 0.72 26.82 -53.30
C LEU A 15 1.42 25.69 -52.51
N LEU A 16 0.76 24.65 -51.99
CA LEU A 16 -0.40 23.90 -52.48
C LEU A 16 -1.30 23.43 -51.34
N LEU A 17 -2.61 23.50 -51.58
CA LEU A 17 -3.62 22.73 -50.86
C LEU A 17 -3.40 21.25 -51.16
N PHE A 18 -3.02 20.48 -50.14
CA PHE A 18 -3.33 19.06 -50.07
C PHE A 18 -4.09 18.84 -48.77
N GLY A 19 -5.39 18.56 -48.93
CA GLY A 19 -6.20 18.04 -47.86
C GLY A 19 -5.62 16.71 -47.40
N CYS A 20 -5.26 16.65 -46.13
CA CYS A 20 -5.30 15.41 -45.38
C CYS A 20 -6.28 15.71 -44.25
N GLU A 21 -7.53 15.26 -44.40
CA GLU A 21 -8.45 15.17 -43.29
C GLU A 21 -7.74 14.32 -42.23
N THR A 22 -7.26 14.96 -41.17
CA THR A 22 -6.78 14.24 -40.01
C THR A 22 -8.05 13.79 -39.30
N PRO A 23 -8.37 12.48 -39.21
CA PRO A 23 -9.44 12.06 -38.35
C PRO A 23 -9.10 12.55 -36.94
N ALA A 24 -10.02 13.26 -36.33
CA ALA A 24 -9.92 13.69 -34.94
C ALA A 24 -9.64 12.44 -34.10
N ILE A 25 -8.41 12.31 -33.61
CA ILE A 25 -8.05 11.33 -32.60
C ILE A 25 -8.94 11.68 -31.40
N GLN A 26 -9.95 10.84 -31.15
CA GLN A 26 -10.67 10.87 -29.89
C GLN A 26 -9.62 10.69 -28.80
N ARG A 27 -9.48 11.69 -27.92
CA ARG A 27 -8.76 11.50 -26.66
C ARG A 27 -9.52 10.44 -25.89
N ASP A 28 -9.01 9.22 -25.97
CA ASP A 28 -9.27 8.20 -24.98
C ASP A 28 -8.63 8.69 -23.69
N GLU A 29 -9.44 9.28 -22.80
CA GLU A 29 -9.08 9.56 -21.41
C GLU A 29 -9.17 8.29 -20.56
N SER A 30 -8.58 7.19 -21.03
CA SER A 30 -8.36 6.03 -20.18
C SER A 30 -6.90 5.63 -20.25
N ILE A 31 -6.35 5.40 -19.05
CA ILE A 31 -4.95 5.07 -18.71
C ILE A 31 -4.10 6.28 -18.31
N SER A 32 -4.10 6.56 -17.01
CA SER A 32 -2.92 6.27 -16.17
C SER A 32 -3.15 6.83 -14.76
N GLN A 33 -4.01 6.18 -13.97
CA GLN A 33 -3.77 6.15 -12.53
C GLN A 33 -2.80 5.00 -12.28
N SER A 34 -1.54 5.26 -12.62
CA SER A 34 -0.41 4.65 -11.92
C SER A 34 -0.17 5.56 -10.72
N GLU A 35 -1.05 5.46 -9.74
CA GLU A 35 -0.80 5.96 -8.39
C GLU A 35 -0.18 4.81 -7.61
N THR A 36 0.87 5.15 -6.87
CA THR A 36 1.79 4.28 -6.16
C THR A 36 1.03 3.32 -5.25
N GLN A 37 0.94 2.05 -5.64
CA GLN A 37 0.23 1.02 -4.89
C GLN A 37 1.16 0.41 -3.83
N GLY A 38 1.54 1.23 -2.85
CA GLY A 38 2.10 0.73 -1.60
C GLY A 38 0.95 0.29 -0.70
N ALA A 39 0.98 -0.96 -0.22
CA ALA A 39 0.11 -1.57 0.79
C ALA A 39 -1.20 -0.79 1.07
N GLU A 40 -2.12 -0.76 0.11
CA GLU A 40 -3.42 -0.09 0.29
C GLU A 40 -4.16 -0.78 1.46
N ALA A 41 -4.64 0.01 2.41
CA ALA A 41 -5.49 -0.49 3.48
C ALA A 41 -6.71 -1.17 2.86
N VAL A 42 -6.84 -2.48 3.02
CA VAL A 42 -8.07 -3.19 2.61
C VAL A 42 -9.02 -3.14 3.81
N GLY A 43 -9.97 -2.21 3.78
CA GLY A 43 -11.06 -2.17 4.75
C GLY A 43 -11.96 -3.39 4.59
N ILE A 44 -11.78 -4.43 5.41
CA ILE A 44 -12.67 -5.59 5.42
C ILE A 44 -13.60 -5.50 6.61
N ASP A 45 -14.91 -5.41 6.36
CA ASP A 45 -15.90 -5.56 7.42
C ASP A 45 -15.84 -6.99 7.97
N LEU A 46 -15.60 -7.09 9.29
CA LEU A 46 -15.48 -8.34 10.02
C LEU A 46 -16.69 -9.28 9.81
N LEU A 47 -17.89 -8.71 9.64
CA LEU A 47 -19.13 -9.45 9.47
C LEU A 47 -19.26 -10.08 8.08
N GLU A 48 -18.51 -9.57 7.09
CA GLU A 48 -18.58 -10.00 5.69
C GLU A 48 -17.36 -10.80 5.23
N LEU A 49 -16.47 -11.18 6.16
CA LEU A 49 -15.29 -12.00 5.83
C LEU A 49 -15.68 -13.26 5.05
N SER A 50 -14.94 -13.59 3.98
CA SER A 50 -15.10 -14.87 3.28
C SER A 50 -14.60 -16.03 4.14
N SER A 51 -14.95 -17.29 3.81
CA SER A 51 -14.35 -18.46 4.47
C SER A 51 -12.82 -18.44 4.34
N ASP A 52 -12.33 -18.06 3.16
CA ASP A 52 -10.92 -18.12 2.82
C ASP A 52 -10.14 -17.07 3.59
N THR A 53 -10.70 -15.87 3.76
CA THR A 53 -10.09 -14.82 4.60
C THR A 53 -10.04 -15.25 6.06
N ARG A 54 -11.10 -15.87 6.59
CA ARG A 54 -11.08 -16.41 7.96
C ARG A 54 -10.01 -17.49 8.14
N SER A 55 -9.88 -18.41 7.19
CA SER A 55 -8.80 -19.41 7.21
C SER A 55 -7.42 -18.77 7.11
N GLY A 56 -7.27 -17.69 6.34
CA GLY A 56 -6.06 -16.88 6.30
C GLY A 56 -5.70 -16.30 7.67
N ILE A 57 -6.66 -15.69 8.37
CA ILE A 57 -6.48 -15.18 9.74
C ILE A 57 -6.07 -16.31 10.69
N GLU A 58 -6.78 -17.44 10.66
CA GLU A 58 -6.45 -18.59 11.52
C GLU A 58 -5.01 -19.09 11.31
N GLN A 59 -4.58 -19.18 10.04
CA GLN A 59 -3.22 -19.58 9.70
C GLN A 59 -2.20 -18.53 10.17
N ALA A 60 -2.46 -17.24 9.93
CA ALA A 60 -1.59 -16.16 10.37
C ALA A 60 -1.42 -16.16 11.89
N ARG A 61 -2.51 -16.30 12.65
CA ARG A 61 -2.49 -16.40 14.11
C ARG A 61 -1.68 -17.60 14.59
N LYS A 62 -1.83 -18.75 13.92
CA LYS A 62 -1.09 -19.98 14.25
C LYS A 62 0.42 -19.81 14.07
N GLU A 63 0.83 -19.05 13.05
CA GLU A 63 2.24 -18.85 12.70
C GLU A 63 2.83 -17.52 13.21
N LEU A 64 2.04 -16.67 13.88
CA LEU A 64 2.50 -15.43 14.50
C LEU A 64 3.74 -15.62 15.41
N PRO A 65 3.93 -16.74 16.14
CA PRO A 65 5.19 -16.98 16.86
C PRO A 65 6.45 -17.05 15.97
N GLU A 66 6.32 -17.43 14.70
CA GLU A 66 7.44 -17.41 13.73
C GLU A 66 7.83 -15.98 13.37
N PHE A 67 6.84 -15.12 13.10
CA PHE A 67 7.05 -13.70 12.86
C PHE A 67 7.84 -13.05 14.00
N TRP A 68 7.42 -13.31 15.24
CA TRP A 68 8.11 -12.77 16.42
C TRP A 68 9.53 -13.30 16.57
N LYS A 69 9.74 -14.59 16.33
CA LYS A 69 11.09 -15.17 16.35
C LYS A 69 12.00 -14.51 15.30
N ALA A 70 11.47 -14.19 14.13
CA ALA A 70 12.21 -13.49 13.09
C ALA A 70 12.51 -12.04 13.48
N TRP A 71 11.50 -11.30 13.98
CA TRP A 71 11.63 -9.90 14.42
C TRP A 71 12.65 -9.75 15.56
N GLU A 72 12.59 -10.62 16.57
CA GLU A 72 13.52 -10.62 17.72
C GLU A 72 14.94 -11.04 17.34
N GLY A 73 15.08 -11.91 16.32
CA GLY A 73 16.36 -12.42 15.85
C GLY A 73 17.12 -11.46 14.94
N ASN A 74 16.44 -10.44 14.39
CA ASN A 74 17.06 -9.42 13.56
C ASN A 74 17.56 -8.23 14.40
N GLU A 75 18.65 -7.61 13.97
CA GLU A 75 19.02 -6.29 14.52
C GLU A 75 17.85 -5.35 14.24
N TRP A 76 17.31 -4.73 15.30
CA TRP A 76 16.08 -3.94 15.27
C TRP A 76 16.12 -2.95 14.10
N GLY A 77 15.34 -3.20 13.04
CA GLY A 77 15.29 -2.36 11.83
C GLY A 77 15.90 -2.95 10.54
N LYS A 78 16.39 -4.19 10.52
CA LYS A 78 16.67 -4.91 9.26
C LYS A 78 15.47 -5.76 8.86
N GLY A 79 14.70 -5.29 7.89
CA GLY A 79 13.50 -5.96 7.34
C GLY A 79 12.21 -5.20 7.64
N ASP A 80 11.30 -5.19 6.68
CA ASP A 80 9.98 -4.53 6.81
C ASP A 80 9.02 -5.47 7.55
N TYR A 81 8.98 -5.37 8.88
CA TYR A 81 8.08 -6.16 9.73
C TYR A 81 6.79 -5.38 10.00
N ILE A 82 5.69 -5.89 9.47
CA ILE A 82 4.38 -5.27 9.64
C ILE A 82 3.35 -6.29 10.12
N VAL A 83 2.40 -5.80 10.94
CA VAL A 83 1.25 -6.56 11.41
C VAL A 83 -0.02 -5.92 10.89
N ASN A 84 -1.02 -6.74 10.56
CA ASN A 84 -2.36 -6.27 10.24
C ASN A 84 -3.21 -6.37 11.51
N VAL A 85 -3.84 -5.29 11.93
CA VAL A 85 -4.50 -5.16 13.23
C VAL A 85 -5.95 -4.77 13.05
N GLN A 86 -6.82 -5.38 13.86
CA GLN A 86 -8.23 -5.02 13.94
C GLN A 86 -8.42 -3.72 14.74
N PHE A 87 -9.10 -2.75 14.12
CA PHE A 87 -9.61 -1.55 14.76
C PHE A 87 -11.14 -1.53 14.72
N MET A 88 -11.75 -0.83 15.67
CA MET A 88 -13.21 -0.70 15.77
C MET A 88 -13.58 0.79 15.80
N ASP A 89 -14.62 1.17 15.07
CA ASP A 89 -15.20 2.50 15.18
C ASP A 89 -16.19 2.61 16.37
N ASN A 90 -16.74 3.81 16.57
CA ASN A 90 -17.71 4.07 17.63
C ASN A 90 -19.07 3.38 17.43
N ASP A 91 -19.37 2.96 16.19
CA ASP A 91 -20.61 2.28 15.82
C ASP A 91 -20.47 0.74 15.88
N GLY A 92 -19.28 0.24 16.23
CA GLY A 92 -18.99 -1.19 16.37
C GLY A 92 -18.67 -1.89 15.05
N LYS A 93 -18.33 -1.16 13.99
CA LYS A 93 -17.78 -1.73 12.75
C LYS A 93 -16.27 -1.89 12.89
N GLY A 94 -15.74 -2.94 12.27
CA GLY A 94 -14.32 -3.24 12.29
C GLY A 94 -13.66 -3.04 10.94
N GLU A 95 -12.39 -2.66 10.95
CA GLU A 95 -11.51 -2.71 9.78
C GLU A 95 -10.13 -3.26 10.18
N PHE A 96 -9.33 -3.63 9.17
CA PHE A 96 -7.97 -4.15 9.34
C PHE A 96 -6.97 -3.17 8.75
N LEU A 97 -5.97 -2.76 9.53
CA LEU A 97 -4.94 -1.83 9.09
C LEU A 97 -3.54 -2.36 9.37
N TRP A 98 -2.66 -2.15 8.39
CA TRP A 98 -1.24 -2.50 8.50
C TRP A 98 -0.50 -1.48 9.37
N MET A 99 0.35 -2.00 10.25
CA MET A 99 1.16 -1.23 11.19
C MET A 99 2.59 -1.81 11.23
N SER A 100 3.60 -0.98 11.07
CA SER A 100 5.00 -1.38 11.27
C SER A 100 5.31 -1.63 12.75
N VAL A 101 6.18 -2.57 13.05
CA VAL A 101 6.51 -2.94 14.43
C VAL A 101 7.78 -2.24 14.91
N GLU A 102 7.66 -1.39 15.93
CA GLU A 102 8.80 -0.74 16.60
C GLU A 102 9.18 -1.42 17.92
N ALA A 103 8.20 -1.93 18.66
CA ALA A 103 8.41 -2.59 19.94
C ALA A 103 7.31 -3.61 20.25
N ARG A 104 7.64 -4.61 21.08
CA ARG A 104 6.71 -5.59 21.61
C ARG A 104 7.05 -5.91 23.06
N GLY A 105 6.03 -6.07 23.90
CA GLY A 105 6.19 -6.44 25.30
C GLY A 105 4.84 -6.58 25.99
N GLU A 106 4.75 -7.44 27.02
CA GLU A 106 3.56 -7.58 27.86
C GLU A 106 2.24 -7.89 27.12
N GLY A 107 2.33 -8.52 25.94
CA GLY A 107 1.16 -8.81 25.10
C GLY A 107 0.67 -7.62 24.27
N GLU A 108 1.47 -6.56 24.20
CA GLU A 108 1.23 -5.36 23.42
C GLU A 108 2.31 -5.17 22.34
N ILE A 109 1.92 -4.49 21.28
CA ILE A 109 2.77 -4.14 20.15
C ILE A 109 2.68 -2.62 19.99
N THR A 110 3.81 -1.97 19.86
CA THR A 110 3.88 -0.55 19.52
C THR A 110 4.46 -0.38 18.14
N GLY A 111 3.82 0.48 17.34
CA GLY A 111 4.10 0.59 15.92
C GLY A 111 3.58 1.87 15.29
N VAL A 112 3.78 2.01 13.98
CA VAL A 112 3.30 3.14 13.18
C VAL A 112 2.30 2.66 12.14
N LEU A 113 1.15 3.34 12.03
CA LEU A 113 0.12 2.98 11.05
C LEU A 113 0.56 3.32 9.63
N GLU A 114 0.48 2.36 8.70
CA GLU A 114 1.03 2.48 7.34
C GLU A 114 -0.03 2.86 6.29
N GLY A 115 -1.31 2.60 6.56
CA GLY A 115 -2.42 2.80 5.62
C GLY A 115 -3.55 3.67 6.19
N PRO A 116 -4.23 4.48 5.35
CA PRO A 116 -5.29 5.35 5.83
C PRO A 116 -6.52 4.53 6.26
N PRO A 117 -7.14 4.84 7.40
CA PRO A 117 -8.36 4.16 7.81
C PRO A 117 -9.53 4.54 6.91
N TRP A 118 -10.40 3.57 6.66
CA TRP A 118 -11.69 3.78 6.00
C TRP A 118 -12.77 4.19 6.97
N LEU A 119 -12.67 3.73 8.23
CA LEU A 119 -13.62 4.05 9.28
C LEU A 119 -13.10 5.20 10.15
N GLU A 120 -14.00 5.89 10.84
CA GLU A 120 -13.63 6.92 11.83
C GLU A 120 -13.14 6.27 13.14
N ILE A 121 -11.96 5.64 13.09
CA ILE A 121 -11.34 4.97 14.25
C ILE A 121 -10.52 5.93 15.15
N GLY A 122 -10.45 7.22 14.80
CA GLY A 122 -9.74 8.23 15.57
C GLY A 122 -8.21 8.21 15.43
N HIS A 123 -7.68 7.51 14.42
CA HIS A 123 -6.26 7.39 14.11
C HIS A 123 -5.99 7.74 12.64
N ASN A 124 -4.75 8.03 12.28
CA ASN A 124 -4.33 8.37 10.92
C ASN A 124 -3.00 7.68 10.56
N VAL A 125 -2.68 7.64 9.27
CA VAL A 125 -1.36 7.20 8.78
C VAL A 125 -0.26 7.97 9.49
N GLY A 126 0.78 7.26 9.93
CA GLY A 126 1.90 7.83 10.66
C GLY A 126 1.67 7.98 12.16
N ASP A 127 0.45 7.72 12.67
CA ASP A 127 0.22 7.69 14.11
C ASP A 127 0.98 6.52 14.73
N ARG A 128 1.64 6.81 15.85
CA ARG A 128 2.32 5.82 16.68
C ARG A 128 1.35 5.27 17.72
N LEU A 129 1.02 3.98 17.63
CA LEU A 129 -0.03 3.34 18.42
C LEU A 129 0.53 2.16 19.22
N THR A 130 -0.12 1.87 20.35
CA THR A 130 0.08 0.63 21.10
C THR A 130 -1.22 -0.16 21.06
N VAL A 131 -1.15 -1.39 20.54
CA VAL A 131 -2.29 -2.29 20.33
C VAL A 131 -2.02 -3.62 21.02
N LYS A 132 -3.07 -4.40 21.28
CA LYS A 132 -2.88 -5.74 21.84
C LYS A 132 -2.44 -6.70 20.75
N GLU A 133 -1.56 -7.63 21.10
CA GLU A 133 -1.19 -8.73 20.21
C GLU A 133 -2.41 -9.61 19.86
N SER A 134 -3.45 -9.64 20.71
CA SER A 134 -4.72 -10.32 20.39
C SER A 134 -5.43 -9.78 19.17
N ASP A 135 -5.18 -8.51 18.82
CA ASP A 135 -5.90 -7.79 17.77
C ASP A 135 -5.22 -7.95 16.41
N VAL A 136 -4.03 -8.58 16.36
CA VAL A 136 -3.33 -8.93 15.12
C VAL A 136 -4.10 -10.02 14.38
N VAL A 137 -4.46 -9.78 13.12
CA VAL A 137 -5.19 -10.72 12.26
C VAL A 137 -4.32 -11.30 11.14
N ASP A 138 -3.25 -10.62 10.77
CA ASP A 138 -2.25 -11.08 9.81
C ASP A 138 -0.91 -10.40 10.08
N TRP A 139 0.14 -10.81 9.37
CA TRP A 139 1.46 -10.21 9.45
C TRP A 139 2.22 -10.50 8.17
N MET A 140 3.23 -9.69 7.86
CA MET A 140 4.19 -10.04 6.83
C MET A 140 5.56 -9.46 7.11
N PHE A 141 6.59 -10.14 6.60
CA PHE A 141 7.93 -9.59 6.56
C PHE A 141 8.70 -10.11 5.35
N LEU A 142 9.63 -9.29 4.87
CA LEU A 142 10.57 -9.67 3.82
C LEU A 142 11.92 -10.04 4.46
N PRO A 143 12.34 -11.31 4.41
CA PRO A 143 13.70 -11.69 4.82
C PRO A 143 14.76 -11.11 3.88
N GLU A 144 16.03 -11.08 4.30
CA GLU A 144 17.15 -10.58 3.46
C GLU A 144 17.26 -11.29 2.10
N GLU A 145 16.88 -12.57 2.05
CA GLU A 145 16.81 -13.38 0.84
C GLU A 145 15.48 -14.14 0.79
N GLY A 146 14.73 -13.99 -0.31
CA GLY A 146 13.51 -14.75 -0.58
C GLY A 146 12.26 -13.89 -0.76
N ASP A 147 11.11 -14.55 -0.72
CA ASP A 147 9.79 -13.93 -0.88
C ASP A 147 9.19 -13.51 0.48
N PHE A 148 8.17 -12.66 0.44
CA PHE A 148 7.38 -12.31 1.62
C PHE A 148 6.86 -13.55 2.37
N ARG A 149 7.10 -13.55 3.68
CA ARG A 149 6.49 -14.48 4.64
C ARG A 149 5.22 -13.85 5.19
N GLY A 150 4.19 -14.66 5.44
CA GLY A 150 2.89 -14.15 5.91
C GLY A 150 1.96 -13.71 4.79
N GLY A 151 1.17 -12.65 5.03
CA GLY A 151 0.20 -12.10 4.08
C GLY A 151 -0.92 -13.08 3.74
N TYR A 152 -1.36 -13.87 4.73
CA TYR A 152 -2.34 -14.93 4.52
C TYR A 152 -3.71 -14.40 4.08
N THR A 153 -4.12 -13.25 4.60
CA THR A 153 -5.35 -12.56 4.23
C THR A 153 -5.26 -11.96 2.83
N LEU A 154 -4.11 -11.39 2.45
CA LEU A 154 -3.87 -10.89 1.09
C LEU A 154 -3.93 -12.03 0.07
N LYS A 155 -3.28 -13.16 0.36
CA LYS A 155 -3.34 -14.38 -0.49
C LYS A 155 -4.76 -14.90 -0.63
N ALA A 156 -5.57 -14.87 0.44
CA ALA A 156 -6.97 -15.26 0.38
C ALA A 156 -7.84 -14.31 -0.46
N LEU A 157 -7.45 -13.03 -0.56
CA LEU A 157 -8.09 -12.05 -1.45
C LEU A 157 -7.58 -12.12 -2.90
N GLY A 158 -6.57 -12.94 -3.18
CA GLY A 158 -5.90 -12.96 -4.49
C GLY A 158 -4.99 -11.75 -4.72
N THR A 159 -4.57 -11.07 -3.65
CA THR A 159 -3.61 -9.98 -3.69
C THR A 159 -2.20 -10.52 -3.40
N GLU A 160 -1.26 -10.27 -4.30
CA GLU A 160 0.15 -10.56 -4.05
C GLU A 160 0.80 -9.39 -3.31
N PRO A 161 1.58 -9.63 -2.24
CA PRO A 161 2.37 -8.57 -1.61
C PRO A 161 3.51 -8.17 -2.55
N GLU A 162 3.59 -6.88 -2.89
CA GLU A 162 4.64 -6.28 -3.74
C GLU A 162 5.86 -5.81 -2.95
#